data_AF-A0A2W4PSD1-F1
#
_entry.id   AF-A0A2W4PSD1-F1
#
_cell.length_a   1.000
_cell.length_b   1.000
_cell.length_c   1.000
_cell.angle_alpha   90.00
_cell.angle_beta   90.00
_cell.angle_gamma   90.00
#
_symmetry.space_group_name_H-M   'P 1'
#
loop_
_entity.id
_entity.type
_entity.pdbx_description
1 polymer ?
#
loop_
_entity_poly.entity_id
_entity_poly.type
_entity_poly.pdbx_seq_one_letter_code
_entity_poly.pdbx_strand_id
1 'polypeptide(L)'
;MTMIIGMVAVGSGCKSKKKAMEAAAAEKARLEQEAELKRQQEEAARREAEERARREAEERARAEAAAPRAKLEQYFSTIAANSGNVASANRSISEALTLFASDETPVLIVISESGGIKDYDRPTTIKQYLEYLKDTGKNVNRIGNIQYDSAGKITELELIK
;
A
#
# COMPACT_ATOMS: atom_id res chain seq x y z
N MET A 1 -37.60 49.61 -86.87
CA MET A 1 -36.66 50.35 -86.02
C MET A 1 -37.21 50.23 -84.59
N THR A 2 -36.73 49.50 -83.61
CA THR A 2 -35.53 48.69 -83.31
C THR A 2 -35.90 48.08 -81.93
N MET A 3 -35.93 46.75 -81.75
CA MET A 3 -34.94 45.98 -80.92
C MET A 3 -34.89 46.48 -79.43
N ILE A 4 -35.13 45.70 -78.36
CA ILE A 4 -34.35 44.54 -77.89
C ILE A 4 -35.03 43.90 -76.65
N ILE A 5 -34.86 42.57 -76.59
CA ILE A 5 -35.08 41.61 -75.52
C ILE A 5 -34.07 41.78 -74.37
N GLY A 6 -34.44 41.58 -73.11
CA GLY A 6 -33.48 41.64 -72.00
C GLY A 6 -33.91 40.92 -70.73
N MET A 7 -33.96 39.59 -70.79
CA MET A 7 -34.01 38.67 -69.65
C MET A 7 -32.79 38.90 -68.73
N VAL A 8 -32.99 39.16 -67.43
CA VAL A 8 -31.95 38.93 -66.42
C VAL A 8 -32.53 38.17 -65.24
N ALA A 9 -31.90 37.03 -65.01
CA ALA A 9 -32.23 35.99 -64.07
C ALA A 9 -31.81 36.30 -62.62
N VAL A 10 -32.59 35.75 -61.69
CA VAL A 10 -32.21 34.99 -60.49
C VAL A 10 -30.83 35.28 -59.86
N GLY A 11 -30.82 35.72 -58.60
CA GLY A 11 -29.69 35.43 -57.71
C GLY A 11 -29.54 36.34 -56.49
N SER A 12 -30.30 36.13 -55.42
CA SER A 12 -29.98 36.75 -54.10
C SER A 12 -30.42 35.95 -52.86
N GLY A 13 -30.88 34.70 -52.99
CA GLY A 13 -31.40 33.90 -51.86
C GLY A 13 -30.42 32.98 -51.12
N CYS A 14 -29.20 32.74 -51.65
CA CYS A 14 -28.32 31.67 -51.14
C CYS A 14 -27.19 32.10 -50.19
N LYS A 15 -26.88 33.39 -50.03
CA LYS A 15 -25.74 33.84 -49.18
C LYS A 15 -26.05 33.89 -47.67
N SER A 16 -27.28 34.24 -47.29
CA SER A 16 -27.69 34.34 -45.88
C SER A 16 -27.92 32.96 -45.25
N LYS A 17 -28.52 32.01 -45.99
CA LYS A 17 -28.70 30.62 -45.54
C LYS A 17 -27.37 29.89 -45.33
N LYS A 18 -26.37 30.14 -46.20
CA LYS A 18 -25.03 29.55 -46.07
C LYS A 18 -24.31 30.03 -44.81
N LYS A 19 -24.33 31.34 -44.52
CA LYS A 19 -23.73 31.90 -43.29
C LYS A 19 -24.40 31.40 -42.01
N ALA A 20 -25.73 31.27 -42.00
CA ALA A 20 -26.45 30.73 -40.84
C ALA A 20 -26.11 29.25 -40.58
N MET A 21 -25.95 28.46 -41.65
CA MET A 21 -25.55 27.04 -41.56
C MET A 21 -24.09 26.87 -41.13
N GLU A 22 -23.17 27.73 -41.59
CA GLU A 22 -21.76 27.73 -41.14
C GLU A 22 -21.64 28.15 -39.66
N ALA A 23 -22.45 29.11 -39.19
CA ALA A 23 -22.47 29.52 -37.79
C ALA A 23 -23.01 28.41 -36.86
N ALA A 24 -24.10 27.73 -37.25
CA ALA A 24 -24.64 26.61 -36.50
C ALA A 24 -23.69 25.39 -36.48
N ALA A 25 -22.96 25.14 -37.58
CA ALA A 25 -21.95 24.09 -37.63
C ALA A 25 -20.74 24.40 -36.73
N ALA A 26 -20.29 25.67 -36.68
CA ALA A 26 -19.21 26.10 -35.81
C ALA A 26 -19.59 26.02 -34.31
N GLU A 27 -20.83 26.39 -33.95
CA GLU A 27 -21.33 26.28 -32.57
C GLU A 27 -21.43 24.81 -32.13
N LYS A 28 -21.97 23.94 -32.99
CA LYS A 28 -22.03 22.50 -32.75
C LYS A 28 -20.64 21.90 -32.56
N ALA A 29 -19.66 22.27 -33.39
CA ALA A 29 -18.28 21.80 -33.24
C ALA A 29 -17.62 22.26 -31.94
N ARG A 30 -17.93 23.47 -31.44
CA ARG A 30 -17.43 23.95 -30.14
C ARG A 30 -18.05 23.18 -28.97
N LEU A 31 -19.35 22.91 -29.03
CA LEU A 31 -20.05 22.10 -28.01
C LEU A 31 -19.54 20.65 -27.97
N GLU A 32 -19.27 20.05 -29.13
CA GLU A 32 -18.68 18.72 -29.23
C GLU A 32 -17.25 18.68 -28.67
N GLN A 33 -16.42 19.70 -28.97
CA GLN A 33 -15.08 19.82 -28.39
C GLN A 33 -15.09 20.00 -26.86
N GLU A 34 -16.02 20.80 -26.34
CA GLU A 34 -16.17 21.00 -24.89
C GLU A 34 -16.66 19.73 -24.19
N ALA A 35 -17.61 19.01 -24.79
CA ALA A 35 -18.09 17.74 -24.28
C ALA A 35 -16.99 16.66 -24.28
N GLU A 36 -16.17 16.60 -25.33
CA GLU A 36 -15.03 15.67 -25.43
C GLU A 36 -13.96 16.01 -24.38
N LEU A 37 -13.62 17.30 -24.22
CA LEU A 37 -12.67 17.75 -23.21
C LEU A 37 -13.14 17.41 -21.79
N LYS A 38 -14.43 17.60 -21.50
CA LYS A 38 -15.02 17.26 -20.21
C LYS A 38 -14.96 15.76 -19.94
N ARG A 39 -15.27 14.92 -20.93
CA ARG A 39 -15.15 13.46 -20.83
C ARG A 39 -13.71 13.02 -20.57
N GLN A 40 -12.75 13.61 -21.27
CA GLN A 40 -11.32 13.33 -21.05
C GLN A 40 -10.86 13.75 -19.65
N GLN A 41 -11.32 14.89 -19.15
CA GLN A 41 -11.02 15.35 -17.79
C GLN A 41 -11.65 14.45 -16.72
N GLU A 42 -12.90 14.05 -16.89
CA GLU A 42 -13.59 13.12 -15.98
C GLU A 42 -12.91 11.73 -15.98
N GLU A 43 -12.52 11.22 -17.14
CA GLU A 43 -11.81 9.95 -17.26
C GLU A 43 -10.40 10.02 -16.65
N ALA A 44 -9.66 11.11 -16.88
CA ALA A 44 -8.36 11.33 -16.26
C ALA A 44 -8.47 11.41 -14.73
N ALA A 45 -9.44 12.17 -14.21
CA ALA A 45 -9.69 12.26 -12.77
C ALA A 45 -10.08 10.90 -12.16
N ARG A 46 -10.88 10.10 -12.87
CA ARG A 46 -11.25 8.76 -12.43
C ARG A 46 -10.04 7.82 -12.38
N ARG A 47 -9.20 7.83 -13.41
CA ARG A 47 -7.97 7.01 -13.47
C ARG A 47 -6.99 7.40 -12.35
N GLU A 48 -6.83 8.69 -12.11
CA GLU A 48 -5.98 9.19 -11.03
C GLU A 48 -6.51 8.78 -9.64
N ALA A 49 -7.82 8.88 -9.42
CA ALA A 49 -8.45 8.46 -8.17
C ALA A 49 -8.29 6.94 -7.93
N GLU A 50 -8.48 6.13 -8.97
CA GLU A 50 -8.28 4.67 -8.89
C GLU A 50 -6.82 4.30 -8.60
N GLU A 51 -5.87 4.97 -9.25
CA GLU A 51 -4.45 4.74 -9.00
C GLU A 51 -4.05 5.14 -7.58
N ARG A 52 -4.51 6.30 -7.08
CA ARG A 52 -4.29 6.72 -5.71
C ARG A 52 -4.87 5.71 -4.72
N ALA A 53 -6.11 5.27 -4.92
CA ALA A 53 -6.75 4.27 -4.07
C ALA A 53 -5.97 2.94 -4.06
N ARG A 54 -5.46 2.50 -5.23
CA ARG A 54 -4.63 1.29 -5.33
C ARG A 54 -3.31 1.43 -4.58
N ARG A 55 -2.62 2.57 -4.74
CA ARG A 55 -1.36 2.85 -4.03
C ARG A 55 -1.56 2.90 -2.52
N GLU A 56 -2.61 3.58 -2.05
CA GLU A 56 -2.96 3.64 -0.62
C GLU A 56 -3.31 2.25 -0.06
N ALA A 57 -4.04 1.43 -0.81
CA ALA A 57 -4.35 0.06 -0.41
C ALA A 57 -3.09 -0.82 -0.31
N GLU A 58 -2.16 -0.70 -1.27
CA GLU A 58 -0.89 -1.41 -1.24
C GLU A 58 0.00 -0.97 -0.06
N GLU A 59 0.09 0.34 0.19
CA GLU A 59 0.84 0.87 1.33
C GLU A 59 0.25 0.41 2.66
N ARG A 60 -1.08 0.44 2.81
CA ARG A 60 -1.76 -0.09 4.00
C ARG A 60 -1.49 -1.58 4.17
N ALA A 61 -1.59 -2.38 3.12
CA ALA A 61 -1.29 -3.81 3.18
C ALA A 61 0.18 -4.07 3.58
N ARG A 62 1.12 -3.30 3.05
CA ARG A 62 2.54 -3.37 3.46
C ARG A 62 2.73 -2.97 4.93
N ALA A 63 2.07 -1.91 5.39
CA ALA A 63 2.14 -1.45 6.78
C ALA A 63 1.53 -2.47 7.75
N GLU A 64 0.38 -3.05 7.41
CA GLU A 64 -0.28 -4.11 8.17
C GLU A 64 0.59 -5.38 8.24
N ALA A 65 1.25 -5.75 7.14
CA ALA A 65 2.20 -6.87 7.14
C ALA A 65 3.45 -6.60 8.00
N ALA A 66 3.89 -5.34 8.11
CA ALA A 66 5.06 -4.96 8.91
C ALA A 66 4.73 -4.73 10.41
N ALA A 67 3.47 -4.42 10.75
CA ALA A 67 3.06 -4.05 12.10
C ALA A 67 3.35 -5.13 13.17
N PRO A 68 3.11 -6.44 12.95
CA PRO A 68 3.42 -7.48 13.94
C PRO A 68 4.92 -7.54 14.26
N ARG A 69 5.78 -7.41 13.24
CA ARG A 69 7.23 -7.40 13.41
C ARG A 69 7.69 -6.21 14.23
N ALA A 70 7.23 -5.00 13.89
CA ALA A 70 7.59 -3.79 14.62
C ALA A 70 7.14 -3.86 16.09
N LYS A 71 5.92 -4.37 16.33
CA LYS A 71 5.39 -4.57 17.68
C LYS A 71 6.23 -5.57 18.47
N LEU A 72 6.65 -6.68 17.86
CA LEU A 72 7.48 -7.68 18.52
C LEU A 72 8.87 -7.13 18.88
N GLU A 73 9.51 -6.40 17.96
CA GLU A 73 10.80 -5.74 18.20
C GLU A 73 10.72 -4.73 19.37
N GLN A 74 9.60 -4.00 19.45
CA GLN A 74 9.33 -3.09 20.55
C GLN A 74 9.19 -3.82 21.89
N TYR A 75 8.51 -4.97 21.92
CA TYR A 75 8.44 -5.81 23.12
C TYR A 75 9.82 -6.30 23.55
N PHE A 76 10.64 -6.81 22.63
CA PHE A 76 12.00 -7.27 22.96
C PHE A 76 12.84 -6.16 23.60
N SER A 77 12.80 -4.96 23.00
CA SER A 77 13.52 -3.80 23.50
C SER A 77 13.00 -3.34 24.87
N THR A 78 11.68 -3.36 25.07
CA THR A 78 11.03 -2.95 26.32
C THR A 78 11.31 -3.93 27.46
N ILE A 79 11.31 -5.24 27.18
CA ILE A 79 11.61 -6.29 28.16
C ILE A 79 13.07 -6.15 28.62
N ALA A 80 14.00 -6.01 27.67
CA ALA A 80 15.42 -5.82 27.96
C ALA A 80 15.68 -4.53 28.78
N ALA A 81 15.06 -3.41 28.39
CA ALA A 81 15.18 -2.14 29.10
C ALA A 81 14.62 -2.18 30.53
N ASN A 82 13.62 -3.04 30.79
CA ASN A 82 13.01 -3.22 32.11
C ASN A 82 13.66 -4.33 32.95
N SER A 83 14.84 -4.84 32.59
CA SER A 83 15.59 -5.86 33.36
C SER A 83 15.77 -5.52 34.84
N GLY A 84 15.94 -4.22 35.18
CA GLY A 84 16.00 -3.73 36.57
C GLY A 84 14.65 -3.63 37.30
N ASN A 85 13.52 -3.88 36.62
CA ASN A 85 12.16 -3.84 37.16
C ASN A 85 11.38 -5.10 36.75
N VAL A 86 11.53 -6.15 37.55
CA VAL A 86 10.95 -7.48 37.32
C VAL A 86 9.44 -7.43 37.07
N ALA A 87 8.69 -6.61 37.81
CA ALA A 87 7.25 -6.51 37.64
C ALA A 87 6.86 -5.93 36.26
N SER A 88 7.54 -4.86 35.81
CA SER A 88 7.30 -4.27 34.49
C SER A 88 7.76 -5.18 33.35
N ALA A 89 8.88 -5.87 33.51
CA ALA A 89 9.35 -6.85 32.52
C ALA A 89 8.35 -8.00 32.39
N ASN A 90 7.89 -8.60 33.49
CA ASN A 90 6.93 -9.71 33.47
C ASN A 90 5.58 -9.34 32.84
N ARG A 91 5.10 -8.10 33.03
CA ARG A 91 3.92 -7.60 32.31
C ARG A 91 4.17 -7.57 30.80
N SER A 92 5.30 -7.01 30.38
CA SER A 92 5.68 -6.93 28.96
C SER A 92 5.85 -8.33 28.33
N ILE A 93 6.41 -9.30 29.07
CA ILE A 93 6.51 -10.70 28.65
C ILE A 93 5.12 -11.29 28.44
N SER A 94 4.22 -11.11 29.40
CA SER A 94 2.85 -11.65 29.32
C SER A 94 2.09 -11.10 28.11
N GLU A 95 2.24 -9.80 27.83
CA GLU A 95 1.66 -9.16 26.65
C GLU A 95 2.28 -9.68 25.35
N ALA A 96 3.62 -9.79 25.28
CA ALA A 96 4.32 -10.29 24.11
C ALA A 96 3.90 -11.74 23.78
N LEU A 97 3.77 -12.60 24.79
CA LEU A 97 3.34 -14.00 24.62
C LEU A 97 1.95 -14.12 23.97
N THR A 98 1.08 -13.11 24.09
CA THR A 98 -0.22 -13.14 23.40
C THR A 98 -0.11 -13.08 21.88
N LEU A 99 1.04 -12.69 21.32
CA LEU A 99 1.29 -12.71 19.87
C LEU A 99 1.59 -14.11 19.34
N PHE A 100 1.95 -15.05 20.22
CA PHE A 100 2.38 -16.40 19.86
C PHE A 100 1.24 -17.41 20.00
N ALA A 101 1.33 -18.50 19.23
CA ALA A 101 0.37 -19.60 19.29
C ALA A 101 0.45 -20.34 20.63
N SER A 102 1.65 -20.41 21.23
CA SER A 102 1.88 -20.94 22.57
C SER A 102 3.13 -20.31 23.20
N ASP A 103 3.34 -20.51 24.50
CA ASP A 103 4.58 -20.11 25.17
C ASP A 103 5.76 -21.03 24.82
N GLU A 104 5.48 -22.19 24.23
CA GLU A 104 6.44 -23.15 23.69
C GLU A 104 6.80 -22.91 22.21
N THR A 105 6.27 -21.84 21.57
CA THR A 105 6.58 -21.54 20.16
C THR A 105 8.10 -21.53 19.94
N PRO A 106 8.62 -22.31 18.99
CA PRO A 106 10.05 -22.44 18.75
C PRO A 106 10.67 -21.11 18.29
N VAL A 107 11.84 -20.83 18.85
CA VAL A 107 12.71 -19.72 18.44
C VAL A 107 14.02 -20.30 17.92
N LEU A 108 14.35 -19.98 16.68
CA LEU A 108 15.55 -20.44 15.98
C LEU A 108 16.53 -19.29 15.83
N ILE A 109 17.71 -19.37 16.44
CA ILE A 109 18.71 -18.30 16.39
C ILE A 109 19.77 -18.67 15.36
N VAL A 110 19.80 -17.97 14.23
CA VAL A 110 20.81 -18.14 13.18
C VAL A 110 22.15 -17.59 13.67
N ILE A 111 23.17 -18.44 13.68
CA ILE A 111 24.55 -18.09 14.11
C ILE A 111 25.49 -17.92 12.91
N SER A 112 25.25 -18.62 11.81
CA SER A 112 25.97 -18.46 10.54
C SER A 112 25.09 -18.85 9.37
N GLU A 113 25.37 -18.25 8.22
CA GLU A 113 24.79 -18.64 6.94
C GLU A 113 25.91 -18.74 5.90
N SER A 114 26.02 -19.88 5.22
CA SER A 114 27.01 -20.09 4.16
C SER A 114 26.41 -20.93 3.04
N GLY A 115 26.50 -20.45 1.80
CA GLY A 115 25.94 -21.15 0.65
C GLY A 115 24.42 -21.38 0.72
N GLY A 116 23.69 -20.53 1.45
CA GLY A 116 22.24 -20.67 1.68
C GLY A 116 21.86 -21.71 2.74
N ILE A 117 22.83 -22.30 3.43
CA ILE A 117 22.62 -23.20 4.56
C ILE A 117 22.78 -22.38 5.84
N LYS A 118 21.76 -22.42 6.71
CA LYS A 118 21.76 -21.74 8.01
C LYS A 118 22.16 -22.71 9.11
N ASP A 119 23.08 -22.28 9.95
CA ASP A 119 23.39 -22.93 11.21
C ASP A 119 22.62 -22.24 12.33
N TYR A 120 21.97 -23.03 13.16
CA TYR A 120 21.18 -22.55 14.27
C TYR A 120 21.87 -22.88 15.60
N ASP A 121 21.72 -21.98 16.57
CA ASP A 121 22.06 -22.27 17.96
C ASP A 121 21.12 -23.34 18.55
N ARG A 122 21.36 -23.75 19.79
CA ARG A 122 20.49 -24.67 20.52
C ARG A 122 19.02 -24.21 20.44
N PRO A 123 18.09 -25.11 20.11
CA PRO A 123 16.66 -24.81 20.12
C PRO A 123 16.21 -24.21 21.45
N THR A 124 15.37 -23.19 21.39
CA THR A 124 14.75 -22.55 22.55
C THR A 124 13.29 -22.22 22.25
N THR A 125 12.53 -21.85 23.28
CA THR A 125 11.13 -21.40 23.17
C THR A 125 11.04 -19.89 23.30
N ILE A 126 9.93 -19.30 22.83
CA ILE A 126 9.71 -17.86 22.98
C ILE A 126 9.71 -17.43 24.45
N LYS A 127 9.11 -18.20 25.34
CA LYS A 127 9.12 -17.89 26.78
C LYS A 127 10.55 -17.82 27.32
N GLN A 128 11.36 -18.83 27.04
CA GLN A 128 12.76 -18.86 27.48
C GLN A 128 13.57 -17.71 26.88
N TYR A 129 13.32 -17.36 25.62
CA TYR A 129 13.99 -16.23 24.99
C TYR A 129 13.60 -14.87 25.63
N LEU A 130 12.32 -14.65 25.90
CA LEU A 130 11.85 -13.44 26.56
C LEU A 130 12.38 -13.31 28.00
N GLU A 131 12.45 -14.42 28.73
CA GLU A 131 13.09 -14.49 30.05
C GLU A 131 14.59 -14.17 29.96
N TYR A 132 15.28 -14.68 28.94
CA TYR A 132 16.68 -14.32 28.67
C TYR A 132 16.86 -12.80 28.42
N LEU A 133 15.96 -12.16 27.67
CA LEU A 133 16.01 -10.70 27.45
C LEU A 133 15.85 -9.94 28.77
N LYS A 134 14.93 -10.39 29.63
CA LYS A 134 14.72 -9.81 30.97
C LYS A 134 15.96 -9.97 31.84
N ASP A 135 16.54 -11.17 31.89
CA ASP A 135 17.63 -11.48 32.80
C ASP A 135 18.95 -10.83 32.37
N THR A 136 19.18 -10.73 31.06
CA THR A 136 20.42 -10.14 30.52
C THR A 136 20.33 -8.64 30.28
N GLY A 137 19.12 -8.10 30.10
CA GLY A 137 18.89 -6.73 29.68
C GLY A 137 19.41 -6.42 28.27
N LYS A 138 19.63 -7.44 27.44
CA LYS A 138 20.26 -7.31 26.13
C LYS A 138 19.39 -7.86 25.00
N ASN A 139 18.96 -6.99 24.10
CA ASN A 139 18.32 -7.38 22.83
C ASN A 139 19.36 -7.38 21.70
N VAL A 140 20.18 -8.45 21.62
CA VAL A 140 21.28 -8.55 20.64
C VAL A 140 20.87 -9.17 19.32
N ASN A 141 19.81 -9.98 19.30
CA ASN A 141 19.36 -10.64 18.07
C ASN A 141 18.26 -9.82 17.42
N ARG A 142 18.26 -9.78 16.10
CA ARG A 142 17.22 -9.12 15.30
C ARG A 142 16.22 -10.16 14.80
N ILE A 143 14.98 -9.77 14.58
CA ILE A 143 13.99 -10.66 13.97
C ILE A 143 14.42 -10.99 12.52
N GLY A 144 14.48 -12.26 12.17
CA GLY A 144 14.70 -12.74 10.81
C GLY A 144 13.35 -12.97 10.12
N ASN A 145 12.88 -14.21 10.22
CA ASN A 145 11.60 -14.67 9.68
C ASN A 145 10.55 -14.89 10.79
N ILE A 146 9.28 -14.75 10.45
CA ILE A 146 8.15 -15.05 11.35
C ILE A 146 7.16 -15.92 10.58
N GLN A 147 6.81 -17.08 11.14
CA GLN A 147 5.72 -17.91 10.63
C GLN A 147 4.46 -17.71 11.46
N TYR A 148 3.30 -17.70 10.79
CA TYR A 148 2.00 -17.48 11.41
C TYR A 148 1.05 -18.64 11.14
N ASP A 149 0.14 -18.90 12.08
CA ASP A 149 -1.03 -19.73 11.84
C ASP A 149 -2.14 -18.96 11.09
N SER A 150 -3.25 -19.65 10.80
CA SER A 150 -4.43 -19.06 10.15
C SER A 150 -5.13 -17.98 10.98
N ALA A 151 -4.86 -17.89 12.29
CA ALA A 151 -5.39 -16.88 13.18
C ALA A 151 -4.43 -15.68 13.35
N GLY A 152 -3.28 -15.68 12.65
CA GLY A 152 -2.27 -14.63 12.73
C GLY A 152 -1.40 -14.70 13.99
N LYS A 153 -1.38 -15.83 14.71
CA LYS A 153 -0.48 -16.07 15.84
C LYS A 153 0.86 -16.63 15.37
N ILE A 154 1.94 -16.26 16.02
CA ILE A 154 3.29 -16.69 15.67
C ILE A 154 3.49 -18.16 16.08
N THR A 155 3.81 -19.01 15.11
CA THR A 155 4.07 -20.45 15.31
C THR A 155 5.55 -20.81 15.26
N GLU A 156 6.39 -19.93 14.70
CA GLU A 156 7.85 -20.06 14.71
C GLU A 156 8.47 -18.66 14.53
N LEU A 157 9.56 -18.41 15.23
CA LEU A 157 10.32 -17.17 15.12
C LEU A 157 11.79 -17.47 14.82
N GLU A 158 12.29 -16.96 13.71
CA GLU A 158 13.72 -16.96 13.41
C GLU A 158 14.34 -15.63 13.85
N LEU A 159 15.49 -15.71 14.52
CA LEU A 159 16.30 -14.58 14.95
C LEU A 159 17.67 -14.65 14.28
N ILE A 160 18.28 -13.49 14.05
CA ILE A 160 19.58 -13.36 13.41
C ILE A 160 20.50 -12.58 14.35
N LYS A 161 21.68 -13.13 14.59
CA LYS A 161 22.71 -12.50 15.43
C LYS A 161 23.42 -11.34 14.75
#